data_AF-A0A086YAL9-F1
#
_entry.id   AF-A0A086YAL9-F1
#
_cell.length_a   1.000
_cell.length_b   1.000
_cell.length_c   1.000
_cell.angle_alpha   90.00
_cell.angle_beta   90.00
_cell.angle_gamma   90.00
#
_symmetry.space_group_name_H-M   'P 1'
#
loop_
_entity.id
_entity.type
_entity.pdbx_description
1 polymer ?
#
loop_
_entity_poly.entity_id
_entity_poly.type
_entity_poly.pdbx_seq_one_letter_code
_entity_poly.pdbx_strand_id
1 'polypeptide(L)'
;MIAAKSHQTRKAEPFHKRGHGKEAGVSKSDGSKAEGAKAASTGAEDAEVVAAQGRGDPDGPAGKASKSRSKGAEAAATAEAGEAPPLGHGDPDEALKDAARRVRENAYVPYSGFKVGAAIRSASGAIHMGCNVENAAYPEGTCAEAGAIAAMVAAGDLRIAEVAVIADSPHPVPPCGGCRQKLAEFGDPEVLVVMYNTQGEMLRTTIRDLLPGGFSVDYMLRS
;
A
#
# COMPACT_ATOMS: atom_id res chain seq x y z
N MET A 1 23.94 -17.59 -37.71
CA MET A 1 23.61 -16.14 -37.65
C MET A 1 22.13 -15.97 -37.92
N ILE A 2 21.31 -15.84 -36.87
CA ILE A 2 19.93 -15.36 -36.96
C ILE A 2 19.72 -14.46 -35.74
N ALA A 3 19.57 -13.16 -36.00
CA ALA A 3 19.32 -12.14 -35.00
C ALA A 3 17.79 -11.91 -34.89
N ALA A 4 17.25 -11.85 -33.67
CA ALA A 4 15.87 -11.45 -33.44
C ALA A 4 15.74 -10.60 -32.16
N LYS A 5 15.70 -9.29 -32.41
CA LYS A 5 14.85 -8.24 -31.83
C LYS A 5 14.79 -8.06 -30.30
N SER A 6 15.31 -6.92 -29.90
CA SER A 6 15.22 -6.28 -28.58
C SER A 6 13.79 -5.90 -28.20
N HIS A 7 13.41 -6.22 -26.97
CA HIS A 7 12.24 -5.65 -26.31
C HIS A 7 12.54 -4.22 -25.85
N GLN A 8 11.87 -3.23 -26.46
CA GLN A 8 11.79 -1.88 -25.92
C GLN A 8 10.73 -1.82 -24.82
N THR A 9 11.15 -1.44 -23.62
CA THR A 9 10.27 -1.10 -22.49
C THR A 9 9.60 0.25 -22.77
N ARG A 10 8.27 0.31 -22.64
CA ARG A 10 7.53 1.58 -22.70
C ARG A 10 7.81 2.37 -21.41
N LYS A 11 8.46 3.53 -21.53
CA LYS A 11 8.54 4.52 -20.43
C LYS A 11 7.16 5.10 -20.18
N ALA A 12 6.74 5.17 -18.92
CA ALA A 12 5.58 5.95 -18.50
C ALA A 12 5.90 7.45 -18.68
N GLU A 13 5.06 8.15 -19.44
CA GLU A 13 5.17 9.61 -19.60
C GLU A 13 4.47 10.34 -18.44
N PRO A 14 5.02 11.48 -17.98
CA PRO A 14 4.42 12.26 -16.90
C PRO A 14 3.18 13.04 -17.38
N PHE A 15 2.18 13.08 -16.50
CA PHE A 15 0.94 13.85 -16.64
C PHE A 15 1.25 15.34 -16.80
N HIS A 16 0.93 15.92 -17.97
CA HIS A 16 1.20 17.31 -18.31
C HIS A 16 0.45 18.28 -17.37
N LYS A 17 1.20 19.21 -16.74
CA LYS A 17 0.65 20.36 -16.01
C LYS A 17 0.03 21.35 -17.01
N ARG A 18 -1.25 21.68 -16.86
CA ARG A 18 -1.89 22.82 -17.53
C ARG A 18 -1.28 24.11 -16.97
N GLY A 19 -0.73 24.94 -17.85
CA GLY A 19 -0.03 26.17 -17.51
C GLY A 19 -0.95 27.26 -16.97
N HIS A 20 -0.50 27.93 -15.91
CA HIS A 20 -1.04 29.21 -15.48
C HIS A 20 -0.49 30.32 -16.38
N GLY A 21 -1.39 31.07 -17.01
CA GLY A 21 -1.09 32.25 -17.80
C GLY A 21 -0.47 33.36 -16.96
N LYS A 22 0.52 34.05 -17.55
CA LYS A 22 1.17 35.23 -17.00
C LYS A 22 0.17 36.40 -16.93
N GLU A 23 0.06 37.03 -15.76
CA GLU A 23 -0.50 38.37 -15.63
C GLU A 23 0.47 39.40 -16.21
N ALA A 24 -0.05 40.28 -17.07
CA ALA A 24 0.65 41.46 -17.56
C ALA A 24 -0.30 42.66 -17.56
N GLY A 25 0.11 43.71 -16.84
CA GLY A 25 -0.10 45.12 -17.21
C GLY A 25 -1.53 45.69 -17.16
N VAL A 26 -1.86 46.36 -16.05
CA VAL A 26 -2.96 47.33 -15.97
C VAL A 26 -2.54 48.62 -16.70
N SER A 27 -3.32 49.03 -17.70
CA SER A 27 -3.40 50.44 -18.13
C SER A 27 -4.85 50.81 -18.47
N LYS A 28 -5.27 51.98 -17.99
CA LYS A 28 -6.62 52.54 -18.09
C LYS A 28 -6.80 53.30 -19.41
N SER A 29 -7.98 53.23 -20.02
CA SER A 29 -8.65 54.38 -20.66
C SER A 29 -10.12 54.09 -20.95
N ASP A 30 -10.90 55.17 -20.89
CA ASP A 30 -12.36 55.31 -20.85
C ASP A 30 -13.10 55.03 -22.17
N GLY A 31 -14.43 54.81 -22.11
CA GLY A 31 -15.34 55.34 -23.15
C GLY A 31 -16.49 54.47 -23.71
N SER A 32 -17.59 54.37 -22.95
CA SER A 32 -19.01 54.56 -23.36
C SER A 32 -19.79 53.66 -24.37
N LYS A 33 -21.02 53.31 -23.91
CA LYS A 33 -22.35 53.03 -24.57
C LYS A 33 -22.59 51.65 -25.23
N ALA A 34 -23.48 50.79 -24.67
CA ALA A 34 -24.97 50.68 -24.83
C ALA A 34 -25.34 49.98 -26.16
N GLU A 35 -26.26 49.00 -26.35
CA GLU A 35 -27.44 48.39 -25.70
C GLU A 35 -27.45 46.87 -26.07
N GLY A 36 -27.96 45.92 -25.28
CA GLY A 36 -29.36 45.50 -25.26
C GLY A 36 -29.69 44.35 -26.25
N ALA A 37 -29.75 43.09 -25.78
CA ALA A 37 -30.55 42.01 -26.38
C ALA A 37 -30.75 40.84 -25.41
N LYS A 38 -31.90 40.18 -25.55
CA LYS A 38 -32.65 39.40 -24.55
C LYS A 38 -32.52 37.89 -24.81
N ALA A 39 -32.49 37.12 -23.71
CA ALA A 39 -32.96 35.74 -23.48
C ALA A 39 -32.85 34.65 -24.55
N ALA A 40 -32.30 33.50 -24.16
CA ALA A 40 -32.98 32.20 -24.28
C ALA A 40 -32.30 31.13 -23.41
N SER A 41 -33.09 30.53 -22.52
CA SER A 41 -32.80 29.36 -21.70
C SER A 41 -33.33 28.10 -22.38
N THR A 42 -32.56 27.00 -22.39
CA THR A 42 -33.02 25.60 -22.51
C THR A 42 -31.92 24.72 -21.91
N GLY A 43 -32.14 24.06 -20.77
CA GLY A 43 -32.42 22.61 -20.66
C GLY A 43 -31.11 21.80 -20.63
N ALA A 44 -30.67 21.22 -19.51
CA ALA A 44 -31.02 19.87 -19.03
C ALA A 44 -30.93 18.84 -20.17
N GLU A 45 -30.16 17.75 -20.10
CA GLU A 45 -30.38 16.62 -19.20
C GLU A 45 -29.14 15.71 -19.08
N ASP A 46 -29.22 14.83 -18.09
CA ASP A 46 -28.22 13.99 -17.45
C ASP A 46 -27.54 12.93 -18.34
N ALA A 47 -26.26 12.67 -18.05
CA ALA A 47 -25.51 11.54 -18.61
C ALA A 47 -25.74 10.28 -17.76
N GLU A 48 -26.51 9.36 -18.33
CA GLU A 48 -26.92 8.08 -17.78
C GLU A 48 -25.75 7.09 -17.59
N VAL A 49 -25.83 6.38 -16.47
CA VAL A 49 -24.99 5.28 -16.01
C VAL A 49 -25.19 4.05 -16.90
N VAL A 50 -24.13 3.57 -17.55
CA VAL A 50 -24.17 2.31 -18.31
C VAL A 50 -24.02 1.13 -17.36
N ALA A 51 -25.16 0.53 -16.96
CA ALA A 51 -25.21 -0.77 -16.31
C ALA A 51 -25.42 -1.87 -17.37
N ALA A 52 -24.46 -2.79 -17.49
CA ALA A 52 -24.62 -3.99 -18.30
C ALA A 52 -25.37 -5.06 -17.49
N GLN A 53 -26.64 -5.29 -17.80
CA GLN A 53 -27.41 -6.48 -17.39
C GLN A 53 -27.82 -7.27 -18.63
N GLY A 54 -27.34 -8.52 -18.73
CA GLY A 54 -27.95 -9.55 -19.56
C GLY A 54 -29.04 -10.26 -18.76
N ARG A 55 -30.28 -10.19 -19.23
CA ARG A 55 -31.43 -10.95 -18.72
C ARG A 55 -31.59 -12.22 -19.57
N GLY A 56 -31.59 -13.38 -18.93
CA GLY A 56 -32.04 -14.66 -19.50
C GLY A 56 -33.31 -15.09 -18.78
N ASP A 57 -34.31 -15.51 -19.55
CA ASP A 57 -35.68 -15.78 -19.12
C ASP A 57 -35.84 -16.92 -18.09
N PRO A 58 -36.83 -16.82 -17.18
CA PRO A 58 -37.16 -17.85 -16.21
C PRO A 58 -38.34 -18.70 -16.72
N ASP A 59 -38.11 -19.93 -17.19
CA ASP A 59 -39.09 -21.04 -17.10
C ASP A 59 -38.56 -22.31 -17.78
N GLY A 60 -38.28 -23.35 -16.99
CA GLY A 60 -37.92 -24.69 -17.45
C GLY A 60 -37.76 -25.67 -16.26
N PRO A 61 -38.23 -26.92 -16.34
CA PRO A 61 -38.93 -27.57 -15.23
C PRO A 61 -38.04 -28.25 -14.19
N ALA A 62 -38.58 -28.32 -12.96
CA ALA A 62 -38.04 -29.03 -11.81
C ALA A 62 -37.89 -30.54 -12.06
N GLY A 63 -36.64 -31.02 -12.03
CA GLY A 63 -36.25 -32.42 -12.15
C GLY A 63 -35.48 -32.89 -10.91
N LYS A 64 -35.93 -34.02 -10.35
CA LYS A 64 -35.64 -34.60 -9.03
C LYS A 64 -34.16 -34.84 -8.68
N ALA A 65 -33.91 -34.75 -7.38
CA ALA A 65 -32.69 -35.12 -6.68
C ALA A 65 -32.21 -36.56 -6.98
N SER A 66 -30.89 -36.70 -7.22
CA SER A 66 -30.17 -37.95 -7.03
C SER A 66 -28.89 -37.70 -6.24
N LYS A 67 -28.82 -38.32 -5.06
CA LYS A 67 -27.62 -38.43 -4.23
C LYS A 67 -26.57 -39.26 -4.97
N SER A 68 -25.40 -38.67 -5.23
CA SER A 68 -24.19 -39.44 -5.50
C SER A 68 -23.07 -38.90 -4.62
N ARG A 69 -22.70 -39.70 -3.63
CA ARG A 69 -21.49 -39.53 -2.82
C ARG A 69 -20.28 -39.66 -3.75
N SER A 70 -19.49 -38.61 -3.88
CA SER A 70 -18.10 -38.72 -4.33
C SER A 70 -17.19 -38.45 -3.13
N LYS A 71 -16.69 -39.56 -2.61
CA LYS A 71 -15.53 -39.68 -1.71
C LYS A 71 -14.31 -39.24 -2.52
N GLY A 72 -13.51 -38.28 -2.05
CA GLY A 72 -12.28 -37.91 -2.77
C GLY A 72 -11.56 -36.69 -2.22
N ALA A 73 -10.48 -36.97 -1.49
CA ALA A 73 -9.29 -36.14 -1.29
C ALA A 73 -9.46 -34.84 -0.47
N GLU A 74 -9.59 -35.06 0.84
CA GLU A 74 -8.89 -34.25 1.83
C GLU A 74 -7.38 -34.36 1.52
N ALA A 75 -6.81 -33.31 0.94
CA ALA A 75 -5.37 -33.10 0.87
C ALA A 75 -5.12 -31.74 1.53
N ALA A 76 -5.14 -31.75 2.86
CA ALA A 76 -4.52 -30.71 3.65
C ALA A 76 -3.05 -30.68 3.22
N ALA A 77 -2.66 -29.60 2.54
CA ALA A 77 -1.26 -29.28 2.37
C ALA A 77 -0.71 -28.98 3.77
N THR A 78 -0.05 -29.98 4.35
CA THR A 78 0.85 -29.76 5.49
C THR A 78 2.03 -28.97 4.94
N ALA A 79 1.87 -27.64 4.88
CA ALA A 79 3.01 -26.76 5.01
C ALA A 79 3.58 -27.08 6.38
N GLU A 80 4.75 -27.72 6.41
CA GLU A 80 5.58 -27.82 7.60
C GLU A 80 5.78 -26.39 8.09
N ALA A 81 5.00 -25.97 9.09
CA ALA A 81 5.19 -24.73 9.79
C ALA A 81 6.55 -24.89 10.48
N GLY A 82 7.60 -24.38 9.83
CA GLY A 82 8.89 -24.25 10.46
C GLY A 82 8.68 -23.47 11.76
N GLU A 83 9.18 -24.02 12.86
CA GLU A 83 9.11 -23.41 14.19
C GLU A 83 9.43 -21.91 14.05
N ALA A 84 8.46 -21.06 14.38
CA ALA A 84 8.64 -19.62 14.27
C ALA A 84 9.89 -19.24 15.09
N PRO A 85 10.87 -18.53 14.51
CA PRO A 85 12.11 -18.23 15.22
C PRO A 85 11.79 -17.49 16.52
N PRO A 86 12.55 -17.74 17.61
CA PRO A 86 12.27 -17.16 18.90
C PRO A 86 12.27 -15.63 18.81
N LEU A 87 11.18 -15.04 19.32
CA LEU A 87 10.95 -13.60 19.34
C LEU A 87 12.11 -12.90 20.08
N GLY A 88 12.73 -11.92 19.43
CA GLY A 88 13.47 -10.84 20.12
C GLY A 88 15.00 -10.92 20.19
N HIS A 89 15.66 -12.06 19.92
CA HIS A 89 17.12 -12.17 20.15
C HIS A 89 17.93 -12.93 19.07
N GLY A 90 17.34 -13.19 17.90
CA GLY A 90 18.01 -13.86 16.78
C GLY A 90 18.85 -12.93 15.90
N ASP A 91 19.69 -13.53 15.04
CA ASP A 91 20.25 -12.79 13.92
C ASP A 91 19.14 -12.42 12.92
N PRO A 92 19.14 -11.19 12.38
CA PRO A 92 18.16 -10.72 11.41
C PRO A 92 18.08 -11.67 10.23
N ASP A 93 16.86 -12.01 9.85
CA ASP A 93 16.66 -12.90 8.73
C ASP A 93 17.01 -12.18 7.40
N GLU A 94 18.05 -12.66 6.73
CA GLU A 94 18.47 -12.14 5.43
C GLU A 94 17.37 -12.25 4.36
N ALA A 95 16.48 -13.25 4.43
CA ALA A 95 15.33 -13.35 3.52
C ALA A 95 14.33 -12.20 3.73
N LEU A 96 14.15 -11.74 4.97
CA LEU A 96 13.25 -10.64 5.30
C LEU A 96 13.81 -9.30 4.80
N LYS A 97 15.11 -9.08 5.01
CA LYS A 97 15.84 -7.93 4.45
C LYS A 97 15.80 -7.92 2.92
N ASP A 98 16.01 -9.08 2.27
CA ASP A 98 15.97 -9.18 0.81
C ASP A 98 14.56 -8.91 0.25
N ALA A 99 13.52 -9.37 0.94
CA ALA A 99 12.13 -9.05 0.59
C ALA A 99 11.87 -7.54 0.68
N ALA A 100 12.28 -6.89 1.76
CA ALA A 100 12.15 -5.44 1.94
C ALA A 100 12.92 -4.66 0.85
N ARG A 101 14.14 -5.11 0.52
CA ARG A 101 14.97 -4.51 -0.54
C ARG A 101 14.32 -4.63 -1.91
N ARG A 102 13.74 -5.79 -2.24
CA ARG A 102 13.08 -6.02 -3.53
C ARG A 102 11.81 -5.18 -3.68
N VAL A 103 10.94 -5.17 -2.68
CA VAL A 103 9.67 -4.43 -2.77
C VAL A 103 9.87 -2.92 -2.79
N ARG A 104 10.94 -2.39 -2.16
CA ARG A 104 11.30 -0.98 -2.21
C ARG A 104 11.32 -0.43 -3.64
N GLU A 105 11.76 -1.22 -4.62
CA GLU A 105 11.86 -0.74 -6.01
C GLU A 105 10.51 -0.44 -6.66
N ASN A 106 9.42 -0.99 -6.12
CA ASN A 106 8.05 -0.78 -6.58
C ASN A 106 7.39 0.48 -6.00
N ALA A 107 8.08 1.20 -5.09
CA ALA A 107 7.53 2.39 -4.45
C ALA A 107 7.07 3.44 -5.48
N TYR A 108 5.84 3.94 -5.28
CA TYR A 108 5.28 5.03 -6.08
C TYR A 108 5.55 6.36 -5.37
N VAL A 109 6.64 7.02 -5.74
CA VAL A 109 7.14 8.21 -5.03
C VAL A 109 7.46 9.40 -5.95
N PRO A 110 6.53 9.85 -6.80
CA PRO A 110 6.80 10.91 -7.76
C PRO A 110 7.03 12.29 -7.12
N TYR A 111 6.67 12.49 -5.85
CA TYR A 111 6.77 13.77 -5.16
C TYR A 111 8.06 13.87 -4.35
N SER A 112 8.38 12.88 -3.52
CA SER A 112 9.62 12.90 -2.72
C SER A 112 10.82 12.27 -3.43
N GLY A 113 10.60 11.32 -4.34
CA GLY A 113 11.65 10.45 -4.86
C GLY A 113 12.24 9.48 -3.81
N PHE A 114 11.69 9.44 -2.59
CA PHE A 114 12.25 8.69 -1.47
C PHE A 114 11.60 7.32 -1.32
N LYS A 115 12.21 6.30 -1.92
CA LYS A 115 11.71 4.93 -1.87
C LYS A 115 12.01 4.24 -0.53
N VAL A 116 10.98 3.66 0.07
CA VAL A 116 11.04 2.84 1.28
C VAL A 116 10.39 1.48 0.98
N GLY A 117 11.04 0.40 1.43
CA GLY A 117 10.47 -0.94 1.44
C GLY A 117 10.40 -1.49 2.85
N ALA A 118 9.39 -2.30 3.13
CA ALA A 118 9.23 -3.01 4.38
C ALA A 118 8.82 -4.45 4.12
N ALA A 119 9.28 -5.35 4.97
CA ALA A 119 8.83 -6.73 5.03
C ALA A 119 8.52 -7.10 6.47
N ILE A 120 7.42 -7.83 6.66
CA ILE A 120 6.92 -8.28 7.95
C ILE A 120 6.85 -9.80 7.91
N ARG A 121 7.48 -10.45 8.89
CA ARG A 121 7.21 -11.85 9.19
C ARG A 121 6.03 -11.91 10.15
N SER A 122 4.98 -12.63 9.80
CA SER A 122 3.87 -12.90 10.71
C SER A 122 4.19 -14.06 11.66
N ALA A 123 3.36 -14.26 12.69
CA ALA A 123 3.47 -15.39 13.61
C ALA A 123 3.31 -16.76 12.92
N SER A 124 2.69 -16.83 11.73
CA SER A 124 2.63 -18.05 10.91
C SER A 124 3.93 -18.31 10.13
N GLY A 125 4.88 -17.38 10.18
CA GLY A 125 6.16 -17.44 9.46
C GLY A 125 6.11 -16.86 8.04
N ALA A 126 4.93 -16.47 7.55
CA ALA A 126 4.76 -15.87 6.23
C ALA A 126 5.40 -14.48 6.15
N ILE A 127 5.93 -14.12 4.97
CA ILE A 127 6.54 -12.81 4.71
C ILE A 127 5.58 -11.96 3.87
N HIS A 128 5.23 -10.79 4.42
CA HIS A 128 4.35 -9.81 3.80
C HIS A 128 5.14 -8.54 3.49
N MET A 129 5.01 -8.02 2.27
CA MET A 129 5.83 -6.92 1.78
C MET A 129 5.00 -5.67 1.53
N GLY A 130 5.61 -4.50 1.72
CA GLY A 130 5.01 -3.21 1.43
C GLY A 130 6.06 -2.20 0.96
N CYS A 131 5.61 -1.24 0.15
CA CYS A 131 6.41 -0.08 -0.25
C CYS A 131 5.57 1.18 -0.05
N ASN A 132 6.22 2.34 0.04
CA ASN A 132 5.48 3.58 0.15
C ASN A 132 4.82 3.97 -1.17
N VAL A 133 3.58 4.46 -1.06
CA VAL A 133 2.74 4.93 -2.16
C VAL A 133 2.29 6.34 -1.83
N GLU A 134 2.77 7.32 -2.58
CA GLU A 134 2.41 8.72 -2.37
C GLU A 134 1.13 9.11 -3.10
N ASN A 135 0.56 10.22 -2.67
CA ASN A 135 -0.60 10.83 -3.28
C ASN A 135 -0.40 12.35 -3.34
N ALA A 136 -0.99 13.02 -4.33
CA ALA A 136 -0.96 14.49 -4.43
C ALA A 136 -1.60 15.16 -3.21
N ALA A 137 -2.62 14.53 -2.61
CA ALA A 137 -3.12 14.87 -1.29
C ALA A 137 -2.28 14.11 -0.25
N TYR A 138 -1.25 14.78 0.29
CA TYR A 138 -0.19 14.11 1.06
C TYR A 138 -0.65 13.21 2.22
N PRO A 139 -1.71 13.54 2.99
CA PRO A 139 -2.21 12.64 4.03
C PRO A 139 -2.76 11.30 3.54
N GLU A 140 -3.14 11.20 2.26
CA GLU A 140 -3.67 9.98 1.64
C GLU A 140 -2.56 8.99 1.20
N GLY A 141 -1.29 9.39 1.34
CA GLY A 141 -0.16 8.51 1.10
C GLY A 141 -0.06 7.39 2.16
N THR A 142 0.58 6.29 1.80
CA THR A 142 0.80 5.16 2.70
C THR A 142 2.29 4.84 2.79
N CYS A 143 2.80 4.70 4.01
CA CYS A 143 4.18 4.26 4.27
C CYS A 143 4.34 2.75 3.99
N ALA A 144 5.60 2.31 3.80
CA ALA A 144 5.90 0.92 3.45
C ALA A 144 5.43 -0.07 4.53
N GLU A 145 5.64 0.25 5.80
CA GLU A 145 5.26 -0.59 6.94
C GLU A 145 3.74 -0.73 7.03
N ALA A 146 3.00 0.36 6.82
CA ALA A 146 1.54 0.32 6.77
C ALA A 146 1.02 -0.54 5.61
N GLY A 147 1.67 -0.48 4.44
CA GLY A 147 1.37 -1.35 3.31
C GLY A 147 1.63 -2.83 3.60
N ALA A 148 2.75 -3.15 4.26
CA ALA A 148 3.08 -4.51 4.66
C ALA A 148 2.10 -5.07 5.69
N ILE A 149 1.66 -4.24 6.66
CA ILE A 149 0.61 -4.60 7.62
C ILE A 149 -0.72 -4.87 6.90
N ALA A 150 -1.12 -4.00 5.97
CA ALA A 150 -2.35 -4.20 5.21
C ALA A 150 -2.32 -5.50 4.40
N ALA A 151 -1.18 -5.83 3.79
CA ALA A 151 -0.98 -7.09 3.08
C ALA A 151 -1.05 -8.31 4.01
N MET A 152 -0.42 -8.23 5.19
CA MET A 152 -0.47 -9.27 6.22
C MET A 152 -1.92 -9.56 6.66
N VAL A 153 -2.67 -8.51 7.00
CA VAL A 153 -4.08 -8.62 7.42
C VAL A 153 -4.95 -9.17 6.30
N ALA A 154 -4.74 -8.72 5.05
CA ALA A 154 -5.47 -9.23 3.89
C ALA A 154 -5.22 -10.73 3.64
N ALA A 155 -4.05 -11.24 4.03
CA ALA A 155 -3.71 -12.66 3.97
C ALA A 155 -4.26 -13.49 5.15
N GLY A 156 -4.89 -12.85 6.15
CA GLY A 156 -5.47 -13.50 7.32
C GLY A 156 -4.57 -13.55 8.56
N ASP A 157 -3.35 -13.01 8.48
CA ASP A 157 -2.43 -12.93 9.61
C ASP A 157 -2.66 -11.63 10.41
N LEU A 158 -2.64 -11.72 11.74
CA LEU A 158 -2.91 -10.57 12.63
C LEU A 158 -1.79 -10.28 13.63
N ARG A 159 -0.68 -11.02 13.58
CA ARG A 159 0.41 -10.92 14.56
C ARG A 159 1.76 -10.85 13.86
N ILE A 160 2.53 -9.83 14.21
CA ILE A 160 3.89 -9.60 13.73
C ILE A 160 4.88 -10.37 14.61
N ALA A 161 5.83 -11.07 13.99
CA ALA A 161 6.96 -11.71 14.63
C ALA A 161 8.28 -10.94 14.43
N GLU A 162 8.48 -10.34 13.25
CA GLU A 162 9.71 -9.60 12.91
C GLU A 162 9.42 -8.57 11.81
N VAL A 163 10.17 -7.45 11.81
CA VAL A 163 10.02 -6.37 10.83
C VAL A 163 11.38 -5.98 10.25
N ALA A 164 11.46 -5.85 8.93
CA ALA A 164 12.58 -5.23 8.24
C ALA A 164 12.12 -3.98 7.48
N VAL A 165 12.88 -2.88 7.57
CA VAL A 165 12.63 -1.63 6.84
C VAL A 165 13.92 -1.18 6.15
N ILE A 166 13.83 -0.73 4.90
CA ILE A 166 14.99 -0.27 4.13
C ILE A 166 14.66 0.96 3.29
N ALA A 167 15.57 1.92 3.27
CA ALA A 167 15.53 3.06 2.35
C ALA A 167 16.94 3.46 1.89
N ASP A 168 17.01 4.35 0.91
CA ASP A 168 18.29 4.94 0.47
C ASP A 168 18.54 6.25 1.21
N SER A 169 19.32 6.17 2.27
CA SER A 169 19.60 7.24 3.21
C SER A 169 21.00 7.08 3.81
N PRO A 170 21.61 8.15 4.34
CA PRO A 170 22.92 8.06 5.00
C PRO A 170 22.94 7.08 6.19
N HIS A 171 21.82 6.93 6.90
CA HIS A 171 21.68 6.03 8.06
C HIS A 171 20.40 5.19 7.95
N PRO A 172 20.33 4.02 8.62
CA PRO A 172 19.11 3.23 8.71
C PRO A 172 17.89 4.06 9.11
N VAL A 173 16.81 3.97 8.32
CA VAL A 173 15.66 4.89 8.46
C VAL A 173 14.70 4.39 9.54
N PRO A 174 14.45 5.19 10.59
CA PRO A 174 13.44 4.84 11.57
C PRO A 174 12.02 4.98 11.02
N PRO A 175 11.09 4.07 11.40
CA PRO A 175 9.68 4.23 11.09
C PRO A 175 9.14 5.58 11.57
N CYS A 176 8.23 6.17 10.79
CA CYS A 176 7.55 7.40 11.21
C CYS A 176 6.62 7.14 12.41
N GLY A 177 6.20 8.18 13.13
CA GLY A 177 5.37 8.03 14.34
C GLY A 177 4.09 7.21 14.12
N GLY A 178 3.41 7.42 12.99
CA GLY A 178 2.23 6.64 12.64
C GLY A 178 2.52 5.15 12.38
N CYS A 179 3.64 4.82 11.73
CA CYS A 179 4.06 3.44 11.54
C CYS A 179 4.47 2.77 12.86
N ARG A 180 5.14 3.48 13.77
CA ARG A 180 5.46 2.96 15.10
C ARG A 180 4.19 2.56 15.86
N GLN A 181 3.17 3.41 15.83
CA GLN A 181 1.89 3.11 16.47
C GLN A 181 1.18 1.93 15.81
N LYS A 182 1.19 1.84 14.46
CA LYS A 182 0.62 0.69 13.74
C LYS A 182 1.37 -0.60 14.07
N LEU A 183 2.70 -0.59 14.11
CA LEU A 183 3.49 -1.76 14.49
C LEU A 183 3.14 -2.24 15.91
N ALA A 184 3.01 -1.30 16.86
CA ALA A 184 2.64 -1.61 18.25
C ALA A 184 1.23 -2.20 18.40
N GLU A 185 0.31 -1.96 17.46
CA GLU A 185 -1.02 -2.59 17.46
C GLU A 185 -0.96 -4.09 17.12
N PHE A 186 -0.06 -4.49 16.20
CA PHE A 186 -0.01 -5.86 15.68
C PHE A 186 1.17 -6.70 16.21
N GLY A 187 2.13 -6.10 16.91
CA GLY A 187 3.32 -6.77 17.43
C GLY A 187 3.49 -6.62 18.93
N ASP A 188 4.07 -7.64 19.57
CA ASP A 188 4.45 -7.54 20.99
C ASP A 188 5.58 -6.53 21.18
N PRO A 189 5.74 -5.93 22.38
CA PRO A 189 6.79 -4.95 22.64
C PRO A 189 8.22 -5.43 22.31
N GLU A 190 8.48 -6.74 22.42
CA GLU A 190 9.79 -7.36 22.17
C GLU A 190 10.03 -7.78 20.71
N VAL A 191 9.06 -7.54 19.81
CA VAL A 191 9.24 -7.80 18.38
C VAL A 191 10.42 -7.01 17.85
N LEU A 192 11.33 -7.72 17.19
CA LEU A 192 12.53 -7.16 16.58
C LEU A 192 12.14 -6.33 15.34
N VAL A 193 12.64 -5.10 15.30
CA VAL A 193 12.57 -4.21 14.15
C VAL A 193 13.98 -3.91 13.69
N VAL A 194 14.29 -4.29 12.45
CA VAL A 194 15.60 -4.07 11.84
C VAL A 194 15.46 -3.06 10.70
N MET A 195 16.23 -1.98 10.82
CA MET A 195 16.28 -0.93 9.81
C MET A 195 17.61 -1.03 9.07
N TYR A 196 17.56 -0.80 7.78
CA TYR A 196 18.71 -0.83 6.89
C TYR A 196 18.78 0.45 6.05
N ASN A 197 19.99 0.81 5.65
CA ASN A 197 20.18 1.63 4.45
C ASN A 197 20.61 0.75 3.27
N THR A 198 20.70 1.35 2.09
CA THR A 198 21.19 0.70 0.85
C THR A 198 22.69 0.46 0.83
N GLN A 199 23.45 1.06 1.75
CA GLN A 199 24.91 0.96 1.86
C GLN A 199 25.36 -0.20 2.76
N GLY A 200 24.41 -0.90 3.39
CA GLY A 200 24.68 -2.04 4.26
C GLY A 200 24.76 -1.71 5.75
N GLU A 201 24.55 -0.46 6.15
CA GLU A 201 24.36 -0.13 7.56
C GLU A 201 23.03 -0.70 8.06
N MET A 202 23.02 -1.08 9.34
CA MET A 202 21.90 -1.72 9.99
C MET A 202 21.76 -1.21 11.42
N LEU A 203 20.51 -0.99 11.84
CA LEU A 203 20.16 -0.72 13.23
C LEU A 203 19.06 -1.69 13.68
N ARG A 204 19.27 -2.34 14.83
CA ARG A 204 18.33 -3.28 15.44
C ARG A 204 17.70 -2.61 16.67
N THR A 205 16.40 -2.78 16.84
CA THR A 205 15.66 -2.26 17.99
C THR A 205 14.39 -3.09 18.20
N THR A 206 13.60 -2.76 19.22
CA THR A 206 12.32 -3.40 19.49
C THR A 206 11.15 -2.43 19.24
N ILE A 207 9.93 -2.95 19.16
CA ILE A 207 8.73 -2.09 19.13
C ILE A 207 8.67 -1.20 20.38
N ARG A 208 9.00 -1.75 21.56
CA ARG A 208 9.05 -1.02 22.83
C ARG A 208 9.95 0.20 22.76
N ASP A 209 11.16 0.03 22.23
CA ASP A 209 12.15 1.09 22.16
C ASP A 209 11.85 2.12 21.06
N LEU A 210 11.11 1.71 20.02
CA LEU A 210 10.63 2.63 18.99
C LEU A 210 9.54 3.56 19.50
N LEU A 211 8.67 3.10 20.40
CA LEU A 211 7.53 3.86 20.89
C LEU A 211 7.39 3.82 22.43
N PRO A 212 8.34 4.42 23.19
CA PRO A 212 8.21 4.52 24.63
C PRO A 212 6.97 5.33 25.01
N GLY A 213 6.11 4.77 25.87
CA GLY A 213 4.86 5.42 26.28
C GLY A 213 3.82 5.51 25.16
N GLY A 214 3.84 4.57 24.21
CA GLY A 214 2.86 4.51 23.12
C GLY A 214 1.41 4.52 23.59
N PHE A 215 0.54 5.09 22.76
CA PHE A 215 -0.88 5.17 23.07
C PHE A 215 -1.51 3.78 22.94
N SER A 216 -2.35 3.41 23.90
CA SER A 216 -3.16 2.19 23.90
C SER A 216 -4.62 2.51 24.24
N VAL A 217 -5.50 1.53 24.05
CA VAL A 217 -6.93 1.65 24.42
C VAL A 217 -7.12 1.93 25.91
N ASP A 218 -6.19 1.51 26.77
CA ASP A 218 -6.26 1.69 28.22
C ASP A 218 -6.39 3.17 28.62
N TYR A 219 -5.80 4.08 27.85
CA TYR A 219 -5.90 5.53 28.09
C TYR A 219 -7.29 6.11 27.79
N MET A 220 -8.12 5.40 27.02
CA MET A 220 -9.49 5.82 26.69
C MET A 220 -10.52 5.23 27.65
N LEU A 221 -10.16 4.20 28.41
CA LEU A 221 -11.04 3.57 29.36
C LEU A 221 -11.17 4.44 30.61
N ARG A 222 -12.40 4.55 31.11
CA ARG A 222 -12.70 5.14 32.41
C ARG A 222 -13.12 4.00 33.34
N SER A 223 -12.49 3.93 34.51
CA SER A 223 -12.85 3.02 35.61
C SER A 223 -14.21 3.35 36.19
#